data_AF-A0A0B7MMD9-F1
#
_entry.id   AF-A0A0B7MMD9-F1
#
_cell.length_a   1.000
_cell.length_b   1.000
_cell.length_c   1.000
_cell.angle_alpha   90.00
_cell.angle_beta   90.00
_cell.angle_gamma   90.00
#
_symmetry.space_group_name_H-M   'P 1'
#
loop_
_entity.id
_entity.type
_entity.pdbx_description
1 polymer ?
#
loop_
_entity_poly.entity_id
_entity_poly.type
_entity_poly.pdbx_seq_one_letter_code
_entity_poly.pdbx_strand_id
1 'polypeptide(L)'
;GVSSQILQLLTVDLSTSNTKFFHKYKDGTFEVGEYPFYIPRHVLKDIGKQIEKTRSFIPVAFHGAFQDIVQKIRGTRAVDYLYIALYIISTLFVPETTNSQAAKAIMKLTRGISLSLQWEFTERTLSDIDACFQFFHDYCKRKISDKQLSVSVFRPVQHYLAH
;
A
#
# COMPACT_ATOMS: atom_id res chain seq x y z
N GLY A 1 -6.42 7.38 6.10
CA GLY A 1 -6.07 7.89 4.76
C GLY A 1 -5.59 6.79 3.82
N VAL A 2 -5.42 7.10 2.53
CA VAL A 2 -5.05 6.16 1.45
C VAL A 2 -3.80 5.34 1.78
N SER A 3 -2.75 5.97 2.30
CA SER A 3 -1.49 5.31 2.63
C SER A 3 -1.60 4.21 3.70
N SER A 4 -2.55 4.32 4.63
CA SER A 4 -2.86 3.25 5.60
C SER A 4 -3.54 2.06 4.93
N GLN A 5 -4.39 2.31 3.93
CA GLN A 5 -5.04 1.23 3.17
C GLN A 5 -4.03 0.49 2.30
N ILE A 6 -3.05 1.18 1.71
CA ILE A 6 -1.98 0.54 0.94
C ILE A 6 -1.15 -0.37 1.84
N LEU A 7 -0.78 0.08 3.04
CA LEU A 7 -0.06 -0.78 3.98
C LEU A 7 -0.89 -2.02 4.35
N GLN A 8 -2.18 -1.85 4.68
CA GLN A 8 -3.08 -2.97 4.98
C GLN A 8 -3.22 -3.95 3.81
N LEU A 9 -3.17 -3.47 2.56
CA LEU A 9 -3.18 -4.28 1.35
C LEU A 9 -1.91 -5.14 1.25
N LEU A 10 -0.74 -4.58 1.61
CA LEU A 10 0.55 -5.28 1.52
C LEU A 10 0.81 -6.23 2.69
N THR A 11 0.19 -5.99 3.84
CA THR A 11 0.41 -6.77 5.08
C THR A 11 -0.71 -7.75 5.38
N VAL A 12 -1.47 -8.19 4.37
CA VAL A 12 -2.58 -9.14 4.56
C VAL A 12 -2.08 -10.47 5.10
N ASP A 13 -2.72 -10.97 6.16
CA ASP A 13 -2.47 -12.32 6.67
C ASP A 13 -3.33 -13.34 5.92
N LEU A 14 -2.66 -14.11 5.05
CA LEU A 14 -3.23 -15.22 4.28
C LEU A 14 -3.89 -16.31 5.14
N SER A 15 -3.50 -16.46 6.42
CA SER A 15 -4.11 -17.45 7.32
C SER A 15 -5.53 -17.09 7.79
N THR A 16 -6.01 -15.88 7.47
CA THR A 16 -7.29 -15.37 7.97
C THR A 16 -8.27 -15.06 6.84
N SER A 17 -9.52 -15.51 6.98
CA SER A 17 -10.63 -15.16 6.07
C SER A 17 -11.22 -13.78 6.30
N ASN A 18 -10.73 -13.08 7.32
CA ASN A 18 -11.35 -11.87 7.87
C ASN A 18 -10.81 -10.56 7.27
N THR A 19 -10.09 -10.64 6.16
CA THR A 19 -9.71 -9.44 5.42
C THR A 19 -10.82 -9.03 4.46
N LYS A 20 -11.00 -7.72 4.31
CA LYS A 20 -11.91 -7.14 3.31
C LYS A 20 -11.39 -7.33 1.88
N PHE A 21 -10.09 -7.54 1.69
CA PHE A 21 -9.43 -7.48 0.38
C PHE A 21 -9.57 -8.75 -0.45
N PHE A 22 -9.88 -9.89 0.18
CA PHE A 22 -10.12 -11.14 -0.56
C PHE A 22 -11.47 -11.13 -1.25
N HIS A 23 -11.48 -11.65 -2.48
CA HIS A 23 -12.73 -12.06 -3.07
C HIS A 23 -13.34 -13.19 -2.23
N LYS A 24 -14.64 -13.10 -1.97
CA LYS A 24 -15.39 -14.16 -1.32
C LYS A 24 -16.39 -14.72 -2.31
N TYR A 25 -16.37 -16.04 -2.52
CA TYR A 25 -17.36 -16.74 -3.33
C TYR A 25 -18.73 -16.71 -2.64
N LYS A 26 -19.78 -17.14 -3.36
CA LYS A 26 -21.18 -17.09 -2.87
C LYS A 26 -21.39 -17.89 -1.57
N ASP A 27 -20.58 -18.91 -1.34
CA ASP A 27 -20.57 -19.75 -0.14
C ASP A 27 -19.70 -19.18 1.00
N GLY A 28 -19.09 -18.01 0.80
CA GLY A 28 -18.21 -17.35 1.78
C GLY A 28 -16.76 -17.85 1.78
N THR A 29 -16.42 -18.85 0.96
CA THR A 29 -15.03 -19.31 0.78
C THR A 29 -14.20 -18.27 0.03
N PHE A 30 -12.87 -18.39 0.10
CA PHE A 30 -11.92 -17.49 -0.56
C PHE A 30 -10.65 -18.28 -0.85
N GLU A 31 -10.00 -17.97 -1.97
CA GLU A 31 -8.72 -18.57 -2.33
C GLU A 31 -7.57 -17.62 -2.01
N VAL A 32 -6.64 -18.13 -1.21
CA VAL A 32 -5.57 -17.36 -0.59
C VAL A 32 -4.33 -17.28 -1.49
N GLY A 33 -4.07 -18.33 -2.26
CA GLY A 33 -2.88 -18.46 -3.12
C GLY A 33 -2.83 -17.46 -4.27
N GLU A 34 -3.98 -16.90 -4.64
CA GLU A 34 -4.10 -15.98 -5.79
C GLU A 34 -3.97 -14.50 -5.41
N TYR A 35 -3.69 -14.18 -4.15
CA TYR A 35 -3.63 -12.78 -3.71
C TYR A 35 -2.44 -12.03 -4.34
N PRO A 36 -2.68 -10.98 -5.17
CA PRO A 36 -1.63 -10.42 -6.02
C PRO A 36 -0.57 -9.60 -5.28
N PHE A 37 -0.85 -9.16 -4.05
CA PHE A 37 0.04 -8.32 -3.25
C PHE A 37 0.67 -9.09 -2.08
N TYR A 38 0.71 -10.43 -2.15
CA TYR A 38 1.20 -11.24 -1.06
C TYR A 38 2.70 -11.05 -0.81
N ILE A 39 3.04 -10.77 0.44
CA ILE A 39 4.40 -10.79 0.97
C ILE A 39 4.41 -11.76 2.17
N PRO A 40 5.34 -12.74 2.22
CA PRO A 40 5.39 -13.70 3.32
C PRO A 40 5.57 -13.04 4.69
N ARG A 41 4.92 -13.58 5.72
CA ARG A 41 4.93 -13.01 7.08
C ARG A 41 6.34 -12.87 7.68
N HIS A 42 7.25 -13.79 7.36
CA HIS A 42 8.63 -13.68 7.86
C HIS A 42 9.37 -12.50 7.20
N VAL A 43 9.18 -12.28 5.90
CA VAL A 43 9.69 -11.11 5.17
C VAL A 43 9.11 -9.82 5.75
N LEU A 44 7.80 -9.75 6.00
CA LEU A 44 7.17 -8.60 6.64
C LEU A 44 7.79 -8.26 8.02
N LYS A 45 8.11 -9.29 8.83
CA LYS A 45 8.81 -9.09 10.11
C LYS A 45 10.20 -8.52 9.92
N ASP A 46 10.91 -8.95 8.87
CA ASP A 46 12.27 -8.47 8.60
C ASP A 46 12.27 -7.05 8.03
N ILE A 47 11.28 -6.68 7.20
CA ILE A 47 11.03 -5.28 6.82
C ILE A 47 10.82 -4.42 8.08
N GLY A 48 9.97 -4.86 9.02
CA GLY A 48 9.72 -4.14 10.27
C GLY A 48 10.99 -3.88 11.08
N LYS A 49 11.86 -4.89 11.21
CA LYS A 49 13.17 -4.77 11.86
C LYS A 49 14.10 -3.83 11.10
N GLN A 50 14.10 -3.86 9.77
CA GLN A 50 14.94 -2.97 8.96
C GLN A 50 14.54 -1.51 9.16
N ILE A 51 13.23 -1.20 9.21
CA ILE A 51 12.74 0.15 9.48
C ILE A 51 13.28 0.65 10.83
N GLU A 52 13.12 -0.11 11.91
CA GLU A 52 13.62 0.26 13.25
C GLU A 52 15.15 0.44 13.26
N LYS A 53 15.91 -0.43 12.56
CA LYS A 53 17.37 -0.29 12.44
C LYS A 53 17.79 0.99 11.73
N THR A 54 17.05 1.39 10.69
CA THR A 54 17.37 2.59 9.91
C THR A 54 16.97 3.89 10.60
N ARG A 55 16.11 3.81 11.63
CA ARG A 55 15.53 4.97 12.30
C ARG A 55 16.56 5.99 12.79
N SER A 56 17.70 5.54 13.32
CA SER A 56 18.77 6.44 13.80
C SER A 56 19.48 7.22 12.69
N PHE A 57 19.33 6.80 11.44
CA PHE A 57 19.96 7.43 10.27
C PHE A 57 19.02 8.38 9.53
N ILE A 58 17.75 8.47 9.96
CA ILE A 58 16.76 9.32 9.30
C ILE A 58 16.97 10.76 9.75
N PRO A 59 17.12 11.72 8.82
CA PRO A 59 17.31 13.13 9.18
C PRO A 59 16.17 13.67 10.04
N VAL A 60 16.51 14.52 11.01
CA VAL A 60 15.54 15.20 11.90
C VAL A 60 14.50 16.05 11.17
N ALA A 61 14.77 16.42 9.91
CA ALA A 61 13.83 17.13 9.05
C ALA A 61 12.58 16.29 8.70
N PHE A 62 12.67 14.96 8.78
CA PHE A 62 11.51 14.10 8.63
C PHE A 62 10.73 14.07 9.95
N HIS A 63 9.46 14.44 9.87
CA HIS A 63 8.58 14.47 11.04
C HIS A 63 8.03 13.09 11.41
N GLY A 64 8.45 12.03 10.70
CA GLY A 64 7.94 10.67 10.83
C GLY A 64 8.57 9.91 12.00
N ALA A 65 7.83 8.97 12.60
CA ALA A 65 8.32 8.15 13.70
C ALA A 65 9.20 6.98 13.23
N PHE A 66 9.01 6.49 12.00
CA PHE A 66 9.74 5.37 11.37
C PHE A 66 9.96 4.18 12.31
N GLN A 67 8.88 3.73 12.94
CA GLN A 67 8.88 2.55 13.80
C GLN A 67 8.50 1.30 13.00
N ASP A 68 8.55 0.13 13.63
CA ASP A 68 8.04 -1.12 13.04
C ASP A 68 6.52 -1.01 12.83
N ILE A 69 6.14 -0.48 11.67
CA ILE A 69 4.75 -0.26 11.24
C ILE A 69 4.05 -1.55 10.82
N VAL A 70 4.77 -2.66 10.68
CA VAL A 70 4.18 -3.99 10.45
C VAL A 70 3.57 -4.52 11.74
N GLN A 71 4.22 -4.27 12.89
CA GLN A 71 3.73 -4.72 14.19
C GLN A 71 2.99 -3.64 14.99
N LYS A 72 3.34 -2.35 14.80
CA LYS A 72 2.83 -1.21 15.59
C LYS A 72 1.92 -0.29 14.76
N ILE A 73 0.86 -0.85 14.20
CA ILE A 73 -0.09 -0.08 13.37
C ILE A 73 -0.88 0.95 14.20
N ARG A 74 -1.15 0.65 15.47
CA ARG A 74 -1.91 1.55 16.37
C ARG A 74 -1.09 2.79 16.73
N GLY A 75 -1.72 3.96 16.67
CA GLY A 75 -1.06 5.24 16.99
C GLY A 75 -0.19 5.82 15.88
N THR A 76 -0.11 5.17 14.70
CA THR A 76 0.59 5.71 13.53
C THR A 76 -0.13 6.96 13.02
N ARG A 77 0.59 8.09 12.90
CA ARG A 77 0.00 9.37 12.46
C ARG A 77 -0.12 9.43 10.95
N ALA A 78 -0.94 10.36 10.45
CA ALA A 78 -1.12 10.56 9.00
C ALA A 78 0.20 10.85 8.27
N VAL A 79 1.07 11.67 8.87
CA VAL A 79 2.40 11.99 8.31
C VAL A 79 3.30 10.75 8.22
N ASP A 80 3.21 9.84 9.18
CA ASP A 80 3.97 8.58 9.17
C ASP A 80 3.53 7.72 7.99
N TYR A 81 2.21 7.61 7.77
CA TYR A 81 1.67 6.90 6.61
C TYR A 81 2.08 7.52 5.27
N LEU A 82 2.20 8.85 5.19
CA LEU A 82 2.69 9.51 3.98
C LEU A 82 4.12 9.12 3.67
N TYR A 83 5.02 9.18 4.65
CA TYR A 83 6.41 8.75 4.49
C TYR A 83 6.54 7.26 4.19
N ILE A 84 5.66 6.43 4.76
CA ILE A 84 5.59 5.00 4.41
C ILE A 84 5.29 4.82 2.92
N ALA A 85 4.28 5.54 2.39
CA ALA A 85 3.91 5.44 0.99
C ALA A 85 5.01 5.94 0.05
N LEU A 86 5.69 7.04 0.40
CA LEU A 86 6.72 7.63 -0.45
C LEU A 86 8.02 6.81 -0.47
N TYR A 87 8.50 6.40 0.70
CA TYR A 87 9.84 5.87 0.85
C TYR A 87 9.85 4.38 1.20
N ILE A 88 9.10 3.98 2.22
CA ILE A 88 9.20 2.62 2.76
C ILE A 88 8.61 1.58 1.80
N ILE A 89 7.44 1.84 1.22
CA ILE A 89 6.78 0.88 0.33
C ILE A 89 7.64 0.64 -0.91
N SER A 90 8.10 1.71 -1.57
CA SER A 90 8.90 1.61 -2.79
C SER A 90 10.25 0.93 -2.55
N THR A 91 10.87 1.12 -1.38
CA THR A 91 12.22 0.59 -1.10
C THR A 91 12.21 -0.79 -0.44
N LEU A 92 11.23 -1.11 0.41
CA LEU A 92 11.23 -2.35 1.20
C LEU A 92 10.11 -3.33 0.84
N PHE A 93 8.96 -2.86 0.33
CA PHE A 93 7.83 -3.75 0.00
C PHE A 93 7.82 -4.16 -1.46
N VAL A 94 8.11 -3.24 -2.38
CA VAL A 94 8.11 -3.51 -3.82
C VAL A 94 9.10 -4.62 -4.21
N PRO A 95 10.36 -4.65 -3.71
CA PRO A 95 11.29 -5.74 -4.04
C PRO A 95 10.83 -7.12 -3.57
N GLU A 96 10.04 -7.16 -2.50
CA GLU A 96 9.52 -8.40 -1.89
C GLU A 96 8.20 -8.87 -2.53
N THR A 97 7.65 -8.08 -3.46
CA THR A 97 6.42 -8.44 -4.18
C THR A 97 6.75 -9.37 -5.33
N THR A 98 6.37 -10.65 -5.21
CA THR A 98 6.64 -11.69 -6.22
C THR A 98 5.98 -11.43 -7.57
N ASN A 99 4.80 -10.80 -7.58
CA ASN A 99 4.08 -10.45 -8.79
C ASN A 99 4.61 -9.13 -9.38
N SER A 100 5.34 -9.21 -10.49
CA SER A 100 5.94 -8.04 -11.16
C SER A 100 4.91 -6.99 -11.61
N GLN A 101 3.70 -7.39 -11.98
CA GLN A 101 2.63 -6.45 -12.34
C GLN A 101 2.05 -5.76 -11.12
N ALA A 102 1.91 -6.49 -10.00
CA ALA A 102 1.53 -5.92 -8.71
C ALA A 102 2.58 -4.92 -8.22
N ALA A 103 3.86 -5.29 -8.26
CA ALA A 103 4.99 -4.43 -7.92
C ALA A 103 4.96 -3.13 -8.75
N LYS A 104 4.76 -3.24 -10.07
CA LYS A 104 4.62 -2.08 -10.97
C LYS A 104 3.41 -1.22 -10.62
N ALA A 105 2.28 -1.83 -10.28
CA ALA A 105 1.08 -1.11 -9.86
C ALA A 105 1.31 -0.32 -8.56
N ILE A 106 1.96 -0.93 -7.56
CA ILE A 106 2.35 -0.27 -6.31
C ILE A 106 3.29 0.91 -6.61
N MET A 107 4.33 0.71 -7.43
CA MET A 107 5.25 1.78 -7.81
C MET A 107 4.56 2.94 -8.53
N LYS A 108 3.57 2.66 -9.39
CA LYS A 108 2.79 3.71 -10.05
C LYS A 108 1.95 4.47 -9.04
N LEU A 109 1.34 3.79 -8.08
CA LEU A 109 0.60 4.44 -6.99
C LEU A 109 1.49 5.34 -6.13
N THR A 110 2.66 4.85 -5.68
CA THR A 110 3.58 5.66 -4.86
C THR A 110 4.16 6.83 -5.64
N ARG A 111 4.44 6.66 -6.94
CA ARG A 111 4.81 7.77 -7.84
C ARG A 111 3.70 8.81 -7.97
N GLY A 112 2.45 8.38 -8.18
CA GLY A 112 1.31 9.29 -8.25
C GLY A 112 1.17 10.12 -6.98
N ILE A 113 1.26 9.47 -5.80
CA ILE A 113 1.27 10.16 -4.50
C ILE A 113 2.42 11.17 -4.42
N SER A 114 3.64 10.78 -4.81
CA SER A 114 4.80 11.68 -4.78
C SER A 114 4.63 12.90 -5.67
N LEU A 115 4.06 12.73 -6.87
CA LEU A 115 3.80 13.83 -7.80
C LEU A 115 2.70 14.76 -7.26
N SER A 116 1.66 14.21 -6.62
CA SER A 116 0.59 14.99 -5.98
C SER A 116 1.05 15.86 -4.80
N LEU A 117 2.26 15.64 -4.28
CA LEU A 117 2.83 16.44 -3.19
C LEU A 117 3.79 17.53 -3.68
N GLN A 118 3.95 17.69 -5.00
CA GLN A 118 4.74 18.78 -5.54
C GLN A 118 4.08 20.14 -5.26
N TRP A 119 4.90 21.17 -5.10
CA TRP A 119 4.45 22.53 -4.84
C TRP A 119 3.73 23.16 -6.05
N GLU A 120 4.13 22.78 -7.27
CA GLU A 120 3.59 23.31 -8.52
C GLU A 120 3.20 22.19 -9.47
N PHE A 121 2.11 22.40 -10.21
CA PHE A 121 1.59 21.47 -11.19
C PHE A 121 1.68 22.06 -12.59
N THR A 122 2.21 21.28 -13.52
CA THR A 122 2.11 21.55 -14.96
C THR A 122 1.08 20.60 -15.58
N GLU A 123 0.58 20.91 -16.78
CA GLU A 123 -0.28 19.98 -17.52
C GLU A 123 0.36 18.60 -17.68
N ARG A 124 1.68 18.55 -17.90
CA ARG A 124 2.45 17.30 -17.96
C ARG A 124 2.40 16.55 -16.63
N THR A 125 2.62 17.25 -15.51
CA THR A 125 2.58 16.64 -14.17
C THR A 125 1.19 16.09 -13.85
N LEU A 126 0.13 16.83 -14.20
CA LEU A 126 -1.25 16.38 -14.03
C LEU A 126 -1.54 15.12 -14.86
N SER A 127 -1.13 15.11 -16.13
CA SER A 127 -1.26 13.93 -17.00
C SER A 127 -0.49 12.72 -16.44
N ASP A 128 0.71 12.93 -15.89
CA ASP A 128 1.50 11.87 -15.26
C ASP A 128 0.83 11.32 -13.99
N ILE A 129 0.22 12.20 -13.16
CA ILE A 129 -0.54 11.80 -11.96
C ILE A 129 -1.72 10.92 -12.36
N ASP A 130 -2.52 11.36 -13.34
CA ASP A 130 -3.67 10.62 -13.82
C ASP A 130 -3.26 9.26 -14.39
N ALA A 131 -2.22 9.21 -15.22
CA ALA A 131 -1.70 7.97 -15.78
C ALA A 131 -1.21 6.99 -14.68
N CYS A 132 -0.61 7.51 -13.60
CA CYS A 132 -0.16 6.70 -12.48
C CYS A 132 -1.35 6.06 -11.72
N PHE A 133 -2.36 6.85 -11.36
CA PHE A 133 -3.52 6.35 -10.64
C PHE A 133 -4.40 5.45 -11.51
N GLN A 134 -4.58 5.80 -12.79
CA GLN A 134 -5.29 4.96 -13.73
C GLN A 134 -4.63 3.58 -13.88
N PHE A 135 -3.30 3.52 -14.01
CA PHE A 135 -2.58 2.25 -14.07
C PHE A 135 -2.85 1.35 -12.87
N PHE A 136 -2.77 1.90 -11.65
CA PHE A 136 -3.05 1.16 -10.42
C PHE A 136 -4.51 0.70 -10.37
N HIS A 137 -5.46 1.58 -10.68
CA HIS A 137 -6.88 1.24 -10.68
C HIS A 137 -7.23 0.16 -11.70
N ASP A 138 -6.69 0.23 -12.92
CA ASP A 138 -6.95 -0.74 -13.97
C ASP A 138 -6.31 -2.10 -13.66
N TYR A 139 -5.15 -2.11 -12.99
CA TYR A 139 -4.61 -3.35 -12.41
C TYR A 139 -5.57 -3.97 -11.39
N CYS A 140 -6.04 -3.18 -10.41
CA CYS A 140 -6.98 -3.66 -9.39
C CYS A 140 -8.31 -4.14 -9.99
N LYS A 141 -8.88 -3.43 -10.97
CA LYS A 141 -10.10 -3.83 -11.67
C LYS A 141 -9.95 -5.17 -12.38
N ARG A 142 -8.84 -5.39 -13.09
CA ARG A 142 -8.54 -6.70 -13.70
C ARG A 142 -8.48 -7.80 -12.65
N LYS A 143 -7.78 -7.56 -11.53
CA LYS A 143 -7.69 -8.54 -10.44
C LYS A 143 -9.01 -8.80 -9.72
N ILE A 144 -9.93 -7.84 -9.71
CA ILE A 144 -11.31 -8.04 -9.25
C ILE A 144 -12.09 -8.91 -10.25
N SER A 145 -11.94 -8.67 -11.55
CA SER A 145 -12.54 -9.51 -12.60
C SER A 145 -12.04 -10.94 -12.55
N ASP A 146 -10.76 -11.13 -12.25
CA ASP A 146 -10.11 -12.43 -12.06
C ASP A 146 -10.51 -13.10 -10.72
N LYS A 147 -11.33 -12.44 -9.88
CA LYS A 147 -11.70 -12.90 -8.52
C LYS A 147 -10.52 -13.05 -7.55
N GLN A 148 -9.42 -12.35 -7.80
CA GLN A 148 -8.22 -12.33 -6.93
C GLN A 148 -8.26 -11.21 -5.90
N LEU A 149 -9.09 -10.19 -6.14
CA LEU A 149 -9.31 -9.05 -5.24
C LEU A 149 -10.80 -8.78 -5.03
N SER A 150 -11.10 -8.21 -3.86
CA SER A 150 -12.41 -7.64 -3.56
C SER A 150 -12.54 -6.22 -4.09
N VAL A 151 -13.75 -5.84 -4.49
CA VAL A 151 -14.12 -4.45 -4.79
C VAL A 151 -13.92 -3.51 -3.59
N SER A 152 -13.82 -4.06 -2.37
CA SER A 152 -13.58 -3.28 -1.15
C SER A 152 -12.25 -2.52 -1.16
N VAL A 153 -11.29 -2.90 -2.03
CA VAL A 153 -10.02 -2.18 -2.24
C VAL A 153 -10.27 -0.71 -2.57
N PHE A 154 -11.38 -0.37 -3.23
CA PHE A 154 -11.72 1.01 -3.60
C PHE A 154 -12.57 1.75 -2.57
N ARG A 155 -12.96 1.13 -1.44
CA ARG A 155 -13.84 1.80 -0.46
C ARG A 155 -13.04 2.87 0.29
N PRO A 156 -13.36 4.17 0.12
CA PRO A 156 -12.74 5.22 0.91
C PRO A 156 -13.18 5.06 2.37
N VAL A 157 -12.27 5.25 3.32
CA VAL A 157 -12.69 5.42 4.72
C VAL A 157 -13.16 6.87 4.87
N GLN A 158 -14.47 7.09 4.74
CA GLN A 158 -15.07 8.44 4.73
C GLN A 158 -14.81 9.26 6.00
N HIS A 159 -14.51 8.62 7.13
CA HIS A 159 -14.16 9.31 8.38
C HIS A 159 -12.98 10.29 8.21
N TYR A 160 -12.08 10.08 7.24
CA TYR A 160 -10.94 10.98 7.02
C TYR A 160 -11.23 12.18 6.10
N LEU A 161 -12.45 12.29 5.54
CA LEU A 161 -12.86 13.45 4.72
C LEU A 161 -13.61 14.50 5.53
N ALA A 162 -13.97 14.20 6.78
CA ALA A 162 -14.75 15.05 7.67
C ALA A 162 -13.89 15.72 8.78
N HIS A 163 -12.57 15.55 8.73
CA HIS A 163 -11.58 16.14 9.64
C HIS A 163 -10.43 16.72 8.83
#